data_AF-A0A1P8LX55-F1
#
_entry.id   AF-A0A1P8LX55-F1
#
_cell.length_a   1.000
_cell.length_b   1.000
_cell.length_c   1.000
_cell.angle_alpha   90.00
_cell.angle_beta   90.00
_cell.angle_gamma   90.00
#
_symmetry.space_group_name_H-M   'P 1'
#
loop_
_entity.id
_entity.type
_entity.pdbx_description
1 polymer ?
#
loop_
_entity_poly.entity_id
_entity_poly.type
_entity_poly.pdbx_seq_one_letter_code
_entity_poly.pdbx_strand_id
1 'polypeptide(L)'
;MERNRVATGAGAVNSRHRMDTNEAMRLLTINKGRSHRLAGWSVLDSWRTVSAEQMAAFTGSHLFLDPSCSNIAASFSIDLVDFGTYSHPSRRLAGKDRGILYRPGNSDAFDKLVRPTLTFPEWVSVTGGSPWSHGGQYDRHNLLSAELALRAAEYLPVGAVLGEKHATVDLLAGTGIGKTVKNPDNRRADGVLVRPDGLRVAYEITATASASFDSKVRRWAQLLAERPLETSGLVVVFIAAPHPDRGRAGRDPRSEIYRRLSKVLTEFPGVGEDSPAARIGVVSWDEWFPARHEVSEQFFTLAADFALGDGRGAAKWVSRPLLDGYAFTPWHTFDATAVVENAPLIAASPHWLRTGEHTNLLGTPMSRAKQ
;
A
#
# COMPACT_ATOMS: atom_id res chain seq x y z
N MET A 1 -13.62 25.23 -21.47
CA MET A 1 -12.56 26.19 -21.05
C MET A 1 -11.28 25.73 -21.72
N GLU A 2 -11.04 26.18 -22.95
CA GLU A 2 -9.81 25.91 -23.71
C GLU A 2 -8.61 26.51 -22.97
N ARG A 3 -7.61 25.69 -22.66
CA ARG A 3 -6.35 26.17 -22.09
C ARG A 3 -5.31 26.27 -23.19
N ASN A 4 -5.08 27.51 -23.63
CA ASN A 4 -3.87 27.92 -24.34
C ASN A 4 -2.62 27.48 -23.56
N ARG A 5 -1.86 26.54 -24.12
CA ARG A 5 -0.52 26.16 -23.65
C ARG A 5 0.54 27.04 -24.34
N VAL A 6 0.73 28.28 -23.87
CA VAL A 6 1.91 29.13 -24.15
C VAL A 6 1.91 30.21 -23.03
N ALA A 7 2.96 30.62 -22.31
CA ALA A 7 4.40 30.41 -22.35
C ALA A 7 4.95 30.58 -20.92
N THR A 8 5.68 29.59 -20.43
CA THR A 8 6.70 29.75 -19.39
C THR A 8 7.69 28.61 -19.58
N GLY A 9 8.63 28.76 -20.52
CA GLY A 9 9.86 27.94 -20.64
C GLY A 9 9.77 26.44 -20.33
N ALA A 10 8.64 25.79 -20.60
CA ALA A 10 8.44 24.39 -20.31
C ALA A 10 9.22 23.61 -21.37
N GLY A 11 10.17 22.77 -20.95
CA GLY A 11 10.89 21.88 -21.85
C GLY A 11 9.91 21.17 -22.79
N ALA A 12 10.32 20.94 -24.04
CA ALA A 12 9.46 20.34 -25.05
C ALA A 12 8.85 19.02 -24.53
N VAL A 13 7.55 19.02 -24.25
CA VAL A 13 6.83 17.79 -23.87
C VAL A 13 7.01 16.77 -24.98
N ASN A 14 7.59 15.61 -24.65
CA ASN A 14 7.88 14.52 -25.58
C ASN A 14 6.63 14.21 -26.44
N SER A 15 6.83 14.12 -27.77
CA SER A 15 5.74 13.93 -28.74
C SER A 15 4.93 12.66 -28.47
N ARG A 16 5.55 11.63 -27.85
CA ARG A 16 4.85 10.41 -27.43
C ARG A 16 3.75 10.64 -26.40
N HIS A 17 3.75 11.77 -25.68
CA HIS A 17 2.71 12.11 -24.72
C HIS A 17 1.60 12.99 -25.32
N ARG A 18 1.66 13.27 -26.63
CA ARG A 18 0.72 14.14 -27.34
C ARG A 18 -0.16 13.36 -28.33
N MET A 19 -0.40 12.08 -28.07
CA MET A 19 -1.31 11.27 -28.87
C MET A 19 -2.72 11.84 -28.77
N ASP A 20 -3.49 11.76 -29.84
CA ASP A 20 -4.93 11.97 -29.74
C ASP A 20 -5.61 10.76 -29.07
N THR A 21 -6.88 10.93 -28.68
CA THR A 21 -7.62 9.88 -27.98
C THR A 21 -7.74 8.60 -28.82
N ASN A 22 -7.87 8.69 -30.15
CA ASN A 22 -8.02 7.51 -31.01
C ASN A 22 -6.70 6.73 -31.12
N GLU A 23 -5.59 7.44 -31.31
CA GLU A 23 -4.25 6.86 -31.32
C GLU A 23 -3.94 6.19 -29.98
N ALA A 24 -4.21 6.87 -28.86
CA ALA A 24 -4.01 6.34 -27.53
C ALA A 24 -4.87 5.09 -27.29
N MET A 25 -6.16 5.15 -27.58
CA MET A 25 -7.07 4.02 -27.40
C MET A 25 -6.70 2.81 -28.28
N ARG A 26 -6.19 3.03 -29.49
CA ARG A 26 -5.64 1.95 -30.32
C ARG A 26 -4.48 1.23 -29.61
N LEU A 27 -3.60 1.96 -28.93
CA LEU A 27 -2.50 1.36 -28.16
C LEU A 27 -2.96 0.69 -26.86
N LEU A 28 -4.00 1.20 -26.21
CA LEU A 28 -4.52 0.65 -24.94
C LEU A 28 -5.42 -0.58 -25.15
N THR A 29 -5.93 -0.80 -26.35
CA THR A 29 -6.86 -1.92 -26.64
C THR A 29 -6.20 -3.12 -27.32
N ILE A 30 -5.00 -2.99 -27.91
CA ILE A 30 -4.30 -4.13 -28.53
C ILE A 30 -3.97 -5.24 -27.52
N ASN A 31 -4.01 -6.50 -27.97
CA ASN A 31 -3.72 -7.65 -27.10
C ASN A 31 -2.26 -7.75 -26.64
N LYS A 32 -1.32 -7.20 -27.41
CA LYS A 32 0.10 -7.20 -27.04
C LYS A 32 0.33 -6.39 -25.76
N GLY A 33 0.87 -7.05 -24.73
CA GLY A 33 1.17 -6.44 -23.43
C GLY A 33 -0.07 -6.09 -22.59
N ARG A 34 -1.25 -6.66 -22.92
CA ARG A 34 -2.51 -6.39 -22.23
C ARG A 34 -2.44 -6.75 -20.74
N SER A 35 -1.87 -7.92 -20.39
CA SER A 35 -1.70 -8.34 -18.99
C SER A 35 -0.88 -7.33 -18.17
N HIS A 36 0.27 -6.87 -18.69
CA HIS A 36 1.10 -5.87 -18.02
C HIS A 36 0.39 -4.54 -17.87
N ARG A 37 -0.40 -4.13 -18.88
CA ARG A 37 -1.17 -2.88 -18.83
C ARG A 37 -2.28 -2.94 -17.79
N LEU A 38 -3.05 -4.03 -17.73
CA LEU A 38 -4.07 -4.25 -16.70
C LEU A 38 -3.45 -4.25 -15.30
N ALA A 39 -2.30 -4.92 -15.13
CA ALA A 39 -1.55 -4.89 -13.88
C ALA A 39 -1.10 -3.47 -13.51
N GLY A 40 -0.59 -2.69 -14.48
CA GLY A 40 -0.19 -1.31 -14.26
C GLY A 40 -1.35 -0.44 -13.76
N TRP A 41 -2.52 -0.56 -14.38
CA TRP A 41 -3.73 0.14 -13.92
C TRP A 41 -4.18 -0.32 -12.53
N SER A 42 -4.13 -1.62 -12.27
CA SER A 42 -4.48 -2.19 -10.97
C SER A 42 -3.59 -1.67 -9.84
N VAL A 43 -2.28 -1.58 -10.10
CA VAL A 43 -1.31 -1.02 -9.13
C VAL A 43 -1.65 0.43 -8.80
N LEU A 44 -1.98 1.26 -9.79
CA LEU A 44 -2.34 2.66 -9.58
C LEU A 44 -3.66 2.82 -8.82
N ASP A 45 -4.65 1.97 -9.11
CA ASP A 45 -5.93 1.98 -8.42
C ASP A 45 -5.81 1.51 -6.96
N SER A 46 -4.94 0.53 -6.70
CA SER A 46 -4.73 -0.06 -5.37
C SER A 46 -3.80 0.76 -4.48
N TRP A 47 -2.65 1.18 -5.01
CA TRP A 47 -1.54 1.79 -4.26
C TRP A 47 -1.41 3.31 -4.47
N ARG A 48 -2.23 3.90 -5.37
CA ARG A 48 -2.22 5.33 -5.69
C ARG A 48 -0.92 5.80 -6.33
N THR A 49 0.06 6.17 -5.52
CA THR A 49 1.34 6.71 -6.00
C THR A 49 2.43 5.68 -5.78
N VAL A 50 3.08 5.25 -6.87
CA VAL A 50 4.20 4.30 -6.84
C VAL A 50 5.37 4.83 -7.65
N SER A 51 6.59 4.43 -7.29
CA SER A 51 7.75 4.68 -8.15
C SER A 51 7.74 3.75 -9.37
N ALA A 52 8.55 4.08 -10.37
CA ALA A 52 8.73 3.22 -11.53
C ALA A 52 9.30 1.84 -11.17
N GLU A 53 10.16 1.77 -10.16
CA GLU A 53 10.71 0.49 -9.66
C GLU A 53 9.63 -0.34 -8.97
N GLN A 54 8.79 0.30 -8.15
CA GLN A 54 7.68 -0.37 -7.48
C GLN A 54 6.63 -0.85 -8.49
N MET A 55 6.30 -0.02 -9.49
CA MET A 55 5.43 -0.41 -10.61
C MET A 55 5.98 -1.63 -11.35
N ALA A 56 7.27 -1.63 -11.68
CA ALA A 56 7.92 -2.76 -12.33
C ALA A 56 7.87 -4.03 -11.45
N ALA A 57 8.11 -3.89 -10.13
CA ALA A 57 8.07 -5.01 -9.19
C ALA A 57 6.68 -5.63 -9.04
N PHE A 58 5.63 -4.81 -8.86
CA PHE A 58 4.26 -5.30 -8.75
C PHE A 58 3.77 -5.94 -10.05
N THR A 59 3.97 -5.27 -11.18
CA THR A 59 3.43 -5.73 -12.47
C THR A 59 4.21 -6.90 -13.04
N GLY A 60 5.50 -6.94 -12.74
CA GLY A 60 6.43 -7.83 -13.36
C GLY A 60 6.90 -7.41 -14.75
N SER A 61 6.97 -6.10 -15.01
CA SER A 61 7.33 -5.57 -16.32
C SER A 61 8.30 -4.39 -16.24
N HIS A 62 9.52 -4.59 -16.72
CA HIS A 62 10.53 -3.52 -16.84
C HIS A 62 10.15 -2.39 -17.80
N LEU A 63 9.10 -2.55 -18.61
CA LEU A 63 8.61 -1.47 -19.49
C LEU A 63 8.21 -0.23 -18.69
N PHE A 64 7.75 -0.41 -17.45
CA PHE A 64 7.36 0.68 -16.57
C PHE A 64 8.55 1.45 -15.98
N LEU A 65 9.80 1.07 -16.28
CA LEU A 65 10.97 1.91 -15.98
C LEU A 65 11.15 3.06 -17.00
N ASP A 66 10.44 3.01 -18.12
CA ASP A 66 10.42 4.05 -19.14
C ASP A 66 9.04 4.73 -19.18
N PRO A 67 8.92 6.03 -18.81
CA PRO A 67 7.65 6.75 -18.87
C PRO A 67 7.18 6.94 -20.31
N SER A 68 8.07 6.82 -21.28
CA SER A 68 7.79 6.90 -22.72
C SER A 68 7.31 5.56 -23.31
N CYS A 69 7.17 4.51 -22.49
CA CYS A 69 6.60 3.25 -22.96
C CYS A 69 5.14 3.45 -23.39
N SER A 70 4.68 2.70 -24.41
CA SER A 70 3.38 2.94 -25.04
C SER A 70 2.20 2.88 -24.07
N ASN A 71 2.26 2.01 -23.06
CA ASN A 71 1.20 1.89 -22.05
C ASN A 71 1.05 3.17 -21.20
N ILE A 72 2.15 3.69 -20.67
CA ILE A 72 2.14 4.89 -19.83
C ILE A 72 1.86 6.12 -20.69
N ALA A 73 2.54 6.26 -21.83
CA ALA A 73 2.38 7.40 -22.71
C ALA A 73 0.94 7.55 -23.22
N ALA A 74 0.31 6.45 -23.66
CA ALA A 74 -1.08 6.47 -24.09
C ALA A 74 -2.05 6.70 -22.93
N SER A 75 -1.79 6.12 -21.75
CA SER A 75 -2.62 6.37 -20.55
C SER A 75 -2.55 7.83 -20.12
N PHE A 76 -1.37 8.46 -20.21
CA PHE A 76 -1.20 9.88 -19.94
C PHE A 76 -1.94 10.75 -20.97
N SER A 77 -1.89 10.40 -22.26
CA SER A 77 -2.57 11.17 -23.32
C SER A 77 -4.11 11.18 -23.21
N ILE A 78 -4.70 10.26 -22.45
CA ILE A 78 -6.15 10.26 -22.16
C ILE A 78 -6.48 10.70 -20.72
N ASP A 79 -5.54 11.32 -20.01
CA ASP A 79 -5.68 11.76 -18.61
C ASP A 79 -5.98 10.63 -17.61
N LEU A 80 -5.64 9.38 -17.93
CA LEU A 80 -5.83 8.23 -17.03
C LEU A 80 -4.73 8.12 -15.98
N VAL A 81 -3.50 8.49 -16.34
CA VAL A 81 -2.31 8.38 -15.48
C VAL A 81 -1.53 9.69 -15.55
N ASP A 82 -1.17 10.22 -14.39
CA ASP A 82 -0.15 11.27 -14.30
C ASP A 82 1.19 10.65 -13.92
N PHE A 83 2.28 11.28 -14.36
CA PHE A 83 3.61 10.96 -13.88
C PHE A 83 4.42 12.21 -13.61
N GLY A 84 5.36 12.10 -12.68
CA GLY A 84 6.25 13.18 -12.30
C GLY A 84 7.60 12.64 -11.84
N THR A 85 8.53 13.53 -11.52
CA THR A 85 9.86 13.17 -11.03
C THR A 85 10.18 13.99 -9.79
N TYR A 86 11.01 13.45 -8.89
CA TYR A 86 11.58 14.27 -7.83
C TYR A 86 12.46 15.37 -8.40
N SER A 87 12.23 16.61 -7.97
CA SER A 87 13.11 17.74 -8.25
C SER A 87 14.45 17.52 -7.57
N HIS A 88 15.47 17.10 -8.31
CA HIS A 88 16.84 16.99 -7.80
C HIS A 88 17.75 17.97 -8.58
N PRO A 89 18.33 18.99 -7.93
CA PRO A 89 19.07 20.06 -8.61
C PRO A 89 20.23 19.59 -9.50
N SER A 90 20.82 18.43 -9.19
CA SER A 90 21.94 17.85 -9.95
C SER A 90 21.54 16.79 -10.98
N ARG A 91 20.25 16.45 -11.12
CA ARG A 91 19.82 15.34 -11.99
C ARG A 91 19.38 15.86 -13.36
N ARG A 92 20.16 15.54 -14.40
CA ARG A 92 19.71 15.69 -15.80
C ARG A 92 18.81 14.51 -16.15
N LEU A 93 17.57 14.78 -16.54
CA LEU A 93 16.60 13.79 -17.01
C LEU A 93 17.08 13.17 -18.32
N ALA A 94 17.77 12.03 -18.26
CA ALA A 94 18.13 11.23 -19.42
C ALA A 94 18.00 9.74 -19.09
N GLY A 95 17.10 9.03 -19.78
CA GLY A 95 16.98 7.56 -19.75
C GLY A 95 15.96 6.98 -18.76
N LYS A 96 16.14 5.68 -18.43
CA LYS A 96 15.36 4.92 -17.42
C LYS A 96 15.54 5.59 -16.06
N ASP A 97 14.57 6.36 -15.62
CA ASP A 97 14.70 7.17 -14.42
C ASP A 97 13.96 6.53 -13.23
N ARG A 98 14.76 6.01 -12.28
CA ARG A 98 14.30 5.43 -10.99
C ARG A 98 13.46 6.40 -10.14
N GLY A 99 13.57 7.71 -10.38
CA GLY A 99 12.88 8.76 -9.65
C GLY A 99 11.51 9.14 -10.23
N ILE A 100 11.02 8.42 -11.24
CA ILE A 100 9.68 8.63 -11.78
C ILE A 100 8.64 8.07 -10.81
N LEU A 101 7.58 8.85 -10.61
CA LEU A 101 6.39 8.48 -9.87
C LEU A 101 5.21 8.39 -10.83
N TYR A 102 4.38 7.38 -10.65
CA TYR A 102 3.12 7.19 -11.36
C TYR A 102 1.95 7.32 -10.38
N ARG A 103 0.85 7.92 -10.83
CA ARG A 103 -0.40 8.02 -10.08
C ARG A 103 -1.62 8.03 -11.00
N PRO A 104 -2.82 7.66 -10.53
CA PRO A 104 -4.06 7.91 -11.26
C PRO A 104 -4.20 9.40 -11.61
N GLY A 105 -4.60 9.67 -12.84
CA GLY A 105 -5.05 10.99 -13.27
C GLY A 105 -6.37 11.36 -12.58
N ASN A 106 -6.61 12.66 -12.41
CA ASN A 106 -7.86 13.17 -11.83
C ASN A 106 -8.93 13.39 -12.91
N SER A 107 -9.35 12.32 -13.58
CA SER A 107 -10.32 12.33 -14.66
C SER A 107 -11.26 11.12 -14.59
N ASP A 108 -12.32 11.13 -15.41
CA ASP A 108 -13.24 10.01 -15.61
C ASP A 108 -12.85 9.11 -16.81
N ALA A 109 -11.60 9.23 -17.29
CA ALA A 109 -11.11 8.48 -18.45
C ALA A 109 -11.20 6.97 -18.25
N PHE A 110 -10.99 6.47 -17.03
CA PHE A 110 -11.15 5.05 -16.76
C PHE A 110 -12.59 4.60 -17.05
N ASP A 111 -13.57 5.26 -16.46
CA ASP A 111 -14.97 4.85 -16.59
C ASP A 111 -15.53 5.09 -18.00
N LYS A 112 -15.13 6.18 -18.67
CA LYS A 112 -15.62 6.52 -20.01
C LYS A 112 -14.92 5.81 -21.15
N LEU A 113 -13.61 5.57 -21.05
CA LEU A 113 -12.80 5.09 -22.16
C LEU A 113 -12.26 3.69 -21.93
N VAL A 114 -11.76 3.38 -20.73
CA VAL A 114 -11.09 2.10 -20.46
C VAL A 114 -12.09 0.99 -20.12
N ARG A 115 -12.96 1.22 -19.12
CA ARG A 115 -13.93 0.24 -18.62
C ARG A 115 -14.78 -0.39 -19.73
N PRO A 116 -15.29 0.33 -20.74
CA PRO A 116 -16.05 -0.27 -21.84
C PRO A 116 -15.26 -1.28 -22.70
N THR A 117 -13.92 -1.25 -22.61
CA THR A 117 -13.02 -2.15 -23.37
C THR A 117 -12.56 -3.37 -22.56
N LEU A 118 -13.02 -3.49 -21.31
CA LEU A 118 -12.69 -4.58 -20.40
C LEU A 118 -13.81 -5.60 -20.37
N THR A 119 -13.44 -6.88 -20.38
CA THR A 119 -14.34 -7.94 -19.93
C THR A 119 -14.55 -7.84 -18.42
N PHE A 120 -15.60 -8.47 -17.89
CA PHE A 120 -15.85 -8.46 -16.45
C PHE A 120 -14.67 -9.01 -15.61
N PRO A 121 -14.03 -10.15 -15.96
CA PRO A 121 -12.86 -10.63 -15.23
C PRO A 121 -11.68 -9.66 -15.26
N GLU A 122 -11.46 -8.96 -16.37
CA GLU A 122 -10.39 -7.95 -16.46
C GLU A 122 -10.70 -6.73 -15.60
N TRP A 123 -11.96 -6.29 -15.58
CA TRP A 123 -12.38 -5.22 -14.69
C TRP A 123 -12.19 -5.60 -13.22
N VAL A 124 -12.60 -6.81 -12.80
CA VAL A 124 -12.36 -7.32 -11.45
C VAL A 124 -10.87 -7.42 -11.15
N SER A 125 -10.06 -7.91 -12.09
CA SER A 125 -8.61 -8.01 -11.89
C SER A 125 -7.93 -6.65 -11.73
N VAL A 126 -8.42 -5.62 -12.44
CA VAL A 126 -7.92 -4.25 -12.30
C VAL A 126 -8.37 -3.63 -10.98
N THR A 127 -9.65 -3.72 -10.64
CA THR A 127 -10.24 -2.88 -9.59
C THR A 127 -10.64 -3.60 -8.31
N GLY A 128 -10.46 -4.93 -8.26
CA GLY A 128 -11.01 -5.81 -7.22
C GLY A 128 -12.53 -5.72 -7.10
N GLY A 129 -13.23 -5.43 -8.21
CA GLY A 129 -14.68 -5.33 -8.23
C GLY A 129 -15.26 -4.02 -7.64
N SER A 130 -14.41 -3.03 -7.35
CA SER A 130 -14.83 -1.72 -6.85
C SER A 130 -14.68 -0.62 -7.91
N PRO A 131 -15.40 0.51 -7.81
CA PRO A 131 -15.22 1.64 -8.73
C PRO A 131 -13.75 2.10 -8.78
N TRP A 132 -13.31 2.56 -9.96
CA TRP A 132 -12.00 3.20 -10.10
C TRP A 132 -11.93 4.41 -9.19
N SER A 133 -10.75 4.65 -8.63
CA SER A 133 -10.59 5.74 -7.69
C SER A 133 -9.36 6.58 -8.03
N HIS A 134 -9.57 7.89 -8.01
CA HIS A 134 -8.56 8.91 -8.17
C HIS A 134 -8.53 9.79 -6.91
N GLY A 135 -7.36 10.34 -6.59
CA GLY A 135 -7.13 10.99 -5.29
C GLY A 135 -6.85 9.99 -4.16
N GLY A 136 -6.47 10.50 -2.99
CA GLY A 136 -5.92 9.69 -1.90
C GLY A 136 -4.64 10.32 -1.33
N GLN A 137 -4.25 9.92 -0.11
CA GLN A 137 -3.35 10.68 0.75
C GLN A 137 -1.89 10.75 0.27
N TYR A 138 -1.17 11.71 0.86
CA TYR A 138 0.24 12.08 0.71
C TYR A 138 1.13 11.09 -0.05
N ASP A 139 1.71 11.51 -1.19
CA ASP A 139 2.56 10.66 -2.05
C ASP A 139 3.63 9.86 -1.28
N ARG A 140 4.19 10.46 -0.22
CA ARG A 140 5.15 9.78 0.67
C ARG A 140 4.56 8.56 1.39
N HIS A 141 3.32 8.63 1.88
CA HIS A 141 2.67 7.50 2.55
C HIS A 141 2.45 6.35 1.58
N ASN A 142 1.94 6.65 0.38
CA ASN A 142 1.72 5.63 -0.65
C ASN A 142 3.01 4.92 -1.03
N LEU A 143 4.10 5.67 -1.21
CA LEU A 143 5.40 5.11 -1.56
C LEU A 143 5.98 4.22 -0.45
N LEU A 144 5.88 4.65 0.82
CA LEU A 144 6.35 3.85 1.95
C LEU A 144 5.45 2.62 2.17
N SER A 145 4.14 2.75 1.94
CA SER A 145 3.19 1.64 2.03
C SER A 145 3.48 0.57 0.96
N ALA A 146 3.64 1.00 -0.29
CA ALA A 146 4.04 0.13 -1.39
C ALA A 146 5.40 -0.55 -1.13
N GLU A 147 6.37 0.18 -0.59
CA GLU A 147 7.70 -0.36 -0.25
C GLU A 147 7.61 -1.44 0.83
N LEU A 148 6.87 -1.18 1.91
CA LEU A 148 6.65 -2.17 2.97
C LEU A 148 6.00 -3.43 2.42
N ALA A 149 4.96 -3.28 1.61
CA ALA A 149 4.24 -4.40 1.02
C ALA A 149 5.12 -5.25 0.09
N LEU A 150 5.92 -4.61 -0.77
CA LEU A 150 6.85 -5.33 -1.65
C LEU A 150 7.92 -6.09 -0.86
N ARG A 151 8.50 -5.46 0.17
CA ARG A 151 9.48 -6.14 1.04
C ARG A 151 8.84 -7.29 1.81
N ALA A 152 7.64 -7.09 2.33
CA ALA A 152 6.91 -8.14 3.03
C ALA A 152 6.62 -9.33 2.11
N ALA A 153 6.10 -9.05 0.91
CA ALA A 153 5.85 -10.08 -0.09
C ALA A 153 7.12 -10.80 -0.57
N GLU A 154 8.28 -10.15 -0.54
CA GLU A 154 9.54 -10.75 -0.95
C GLU A 154 10.18 -11.60 0.15
N TYR A 155 10.19 -11.13 1.40
CA TYR A 155 11.02 -11.68 2.47
C TYR A 155 10.24 -12.45 3.54
N LEU A 156 8.92 -12.28 3.62
CA LEU A 156 8.11 -12.82 4.70
C LEU A 156 7.18 -13.92 4.19
N PRO A 157 6.83 -14.91 5.03
CA PRO A 157 5.85 -15.93 4.70
C PRO A 157 4.42 -15.36 4.77
N VAL A 158 4.11 -14.35 3.95
CA VAL A 158 2.77 -13.76 3.84
C VAL A 158 1.99 -14.41 2.69
N GLY A 159 0.69 -14.62 2.90
CA GLY A 159 -0.20 -15.14 1.86
C GLY A 159 -0.65 -14.05 0.88
N ALA A 160 -0.77 -12.81 1.35
CA ALA A 160 -1.13 -11.69 0.48
C ALA A 160 -0.62 -10.35 1.03
N VAL A 161 -0.45 -9.40 0.10
CA VAL A 161 -0.31 -7.97 0.42
C VAL A 161 -1.32 -7.18 -0.42
N LEU A 162 -1.99 -6.22 0.23
CA LEU A 162 -3.11 -5.48 -0.35
C LEU A 162 -2.92 -3.98 -0.10
N GLY A 163 -3.12 -3.17 -1.15
CA GLY A 163 -3.03 -1.72 -1.05
C GLY A 163 -4.26 -1.08 -0.40
N GLU A 164 -4.18 0.22 -0.14
CA GLU A 164 -5.19 1.05 0.52
C GLU A 164 -6.62 0.78 0.01
N LYS A 165 -6.79 0.58 -1.30
CA LYS A 165 -8.11 0.30 -1.91
C LYS A 165 -8.82 -0.91 -1.29
N HIS A 166 -8.07 -1.93 -0.94
CA HIS A 166 -8.59 -3.19 -0.38
C HIS A 166 -8.45 -3.23 1.16
N ALA A 167 -8.08 -2.11 1.77
CA ALA A 167 -7.82 -1.96 3.19
C ALA A 167 -8.91 -1.15 3.92
N THR A 168 -10.14 -1.14 3.39
CA THR A 168 -11.26 -0.44 4.05
C THR A 168 -11.67 -1.15 5.34
N VAL A 169 -12.16 -0.39 6.31
CA VAL A 169 -12.75 -0.96 7.54
C VAL A 169 -13.88 -1.94 7.21
N ASP A 170 -14.70 -1.63 6.19
CA ASP A 170 -15.76 -2.54 5.77
C ASP A 170 -15.25 -3.86 5.19
N LEU A 171 -14.17 -3.85 4.41
CA LEU A 171 -13.57 -5.09 3.91
C LEU A 171 -12.88 -5.89 5.01
N LEU A 172 -12.27 -5.21 5.99
CA LEU A 172 -11.49 -5.85 7.05
C LEU A 172 -12.33 -6.34 8.23
N ALA A 173 -13.47 -5.72 8.50
CA ALA A 173 -14.26 -5.98 9.71
C ALA A 173 -15.79 -5.85 9.53
N GLY A 174 -16.25 -5.66 8.30
CA GLY A 174 -17.65 -5.50 7.90
C GLY A 174 -18.08 -6.50 6.83
N THR A 175 -18.56 -6.03 5.69
CA THR A 175 -19.08 -6.90 4.63
C THR A 175 -18.04 -7.85 4.05
N GLY A 176 -16.75 -7.46 4.02
CA GLY A 176 -15.67 -8.31 3.48
C GLY A 176 -15.38 -9.57 4.30
N ILE A 177 -15.87 -9.64 5.53
CA ILE A 177 -15.81 -10.84 6.38
C ILE A 177 -17.20 -11.47 6.58
N GLY A 178 -18.15 -11.18 5.67
CA GLY A 178 -19.49 -11.77 5.66
C GLY A 178 -20.49 -11.15 6.65
N LYS A 179 -20.18 -10.01 7.27
CA LYS A 179 -21.11 -9.33 8.19
C LYS A 179 -22.08 -8.43 7.44
N THR A 180 -23.33 -8.38 7.89
CA THR A 180 -24.30 -7.39 7.41
C THR A 180 -24.04 -6.04 8.09
N VAL A 181 -23.71 -5.02 7.30
CA VAL A 181 -23.44 -3.66 7.79
C VAL A 181 -24.40 -2.68 7.14
N LYS A 182 -25.13 -1.90 7.94
CA LYS A 182 -26.10 -0.91 7.44
C LYS A 182 -25.41 0.28 6.76
N ASN A 183 -24.29 0.74 7.32
CA ASN A 183 -23.50 1.86 6.82
C ASN A 183 -22.02 1.43 6.72
N PRO A 184 -21.57 0.94 5.55
CA PRO A 184 -20.18 0.56 5.32
C PRO A 184 -19.21 1.70 5.63
N ASP A 185 -18.15 1.39 6.37
CA ASP A 185 -17.09 2.35 6.67
C ASP A 185 -16.01 2.31 5.60
N ASN A 186 -15.98 3.38 4.80
CA ASN A 186 -15.05 3.52 3.67
C ASN A 186 -13.67 4.06 4.06
N ARG A 187 -13.41 4.30 5.35
CA ARG A 187 -12.06 4.65 5.84
C ARG A 187 -11.13 3.45 5.68
N ARG A 188 -9.84 3.73 5.50
CA ARG A 188 -8.85 2.76 5.04
C ARG A 188 -7.58 2.82 5.86
N ALA A 189 -6.95 1.67 6.06
CA ALA A 189 -5.53 1.61 6.39
C ALA A 189 -4.69 1.91 5.14
N ASP A 190 -3.41 2.23 5.31
CA ASP A 190 -2.51 2.50 4.19
C ASP A 190 -2.20 1.23 3.37
N GLY A 191 -2.36 0.06 4.00
CA GLY A 191 -2.34 -1.26 3.36
C GLY A 191 -2.50 -2.38 4.39
N VAL A 192 -2.46 -3.63 3.91
CA VAL A 192 -2.69 -4.82 4.72
C VAL A 192 -1.73 -5.92 4.29
N LEU A 193 -1.11 -6.57 5.28
CA LEU A 193 -0.39 -7.83 5.12
C LEU A 193 -1.30 -8.96 5.64
N VAL A 194 -1.38 -10.07 4.92
CA VAL A 194 -2.19 -11.22 5.34
C VAL A 194 -1.29 -12.43 5.52
N ARG A 195 -1.34 -13.04 6.71
CA ARG A 195 -0.67 -14.30 7.01
C ARG A 195 -1.31 -15.48 6.27
N PRO A 196 -0.61 -16.62 6.12
CA PRO A 196 -1.16 -17.81 5.48
C PRO A 196 -2.40 -18.37 6.18
N ASP A 197 -2.54 -18.14 7.50
CA ASP A 197 -3.71 -18.52 8.29
C ASP A 197 -4.87 -17.50 8.23
N GLY A 198 -4.71 -16.42 7.47
CA GLY A 198 -5.72 -15.39 7.30
C GLY A 198 -5.70 -14.27 8.35
N LEU A 199 -4.74 -14.22 9.28
CA LEU A 199 -4.58 -13.04 10.13
C LEU A 199 -4.21 -11.83 9.26
N ARG A 200 -4.95 -10.72 9.43
CA ARG A 200 -4.83 -9.47 8.70
C ARG A 200 -4.11 -8.43 9.57
N VAL A 201 -2.91 -8.04 9.17
CA VAL A 201 -2.16 -6.94 9.77
C VAL A 201 -2.38 -5.69 8.92
N ALA A 202 -3.35 -4.87 9.32
CA ALA A 202 -3.53 -3.54 8.73
C ALA A 202 -2.45 -2.60 9.27
N TYR A 203 -1.87 -1.76 8.41
CA TYR A 203 -0.83 -0.83 8.85
C TYR A 203 -1.13 0.62 8.47
N GLU A 204 -0.66 1.52 9.32
CA GLU A 204 -0.87 2.97 9.23
C GLU A 204 0.47 3.68 9.39
N ILE A 205 0.92 4.33 8.32
CA ILE A 205 2.16 5.09 8.31
C ILE A 205 1.89 6.46 8.93
N THR A 206 2.71 6.83 9.90
CA THR A 206 2.59 8.11 10.59
C THR A 206 3.93 8.83 10.66
N ALA A 207 3.95 10.10 10.24
CA ALA A 207 5.11 10.97 10.40
C ALA A 207 5.05 11.81 11.68
N THR A 208 3.86 11.96 12.28
CA THR A 208 3.62 12.85 13.43
C THR A 208 2.55 12.32 14.36
N ALA A 209 2.77 12.58 15.65
CA ALA A 209 1.79 12.34 16.69
C ALA A 209 0.97 13.62 16.89
N SER A 210 -0.24 13.67 16.30
CA SER A 210 -1.13 14.85 16.32
C SER A 210 -2.56 14.47 16.74
N ALA A 211 -3.48 15.42 16.81
CA ALA A 211 -4.88 15.12 17.15
C ALA A 211 -5.57 14.19 16.13
N SER A 212 -5.14 14.21 14.86
CA SER A 212 -5.65 13.27 13.85
C SER A 212 -5.13 11.85 14.11
N PHE A 213 -3.93 11.70 14.67
CA PHE A 213 -3.39 10.41 15.12
C PHE A 213 -4.25 9.83 16.25
N ASP A 214 -4.55 10.61 17.30
CA ASP A 214 -5.43 10.18 18.40
C ASP A 214 -6.80 9.71 17.87
N SER A 215 -7.32 10.44 16.87
CA SER A 215 -8.59 10.10 16.22
C SER A 215 -8.53 8.82 15.40
N LYS A 216 -7.41 8.51 14.74
CA LYS A 216 -7.20 7.24 14.02
C LYS A 216 -7.12 6.08 15.01
N VAL A 217 -6.31 6.21 16.05
CA VAL A 217 -6.16 5.20 17.11
C VAL A 217 -7.50 4.89 17.75
N ARG A 218 -8.28 5.91 18.14
CA ARG A 218 -9.58 5.73 18.80
C ARG A 218 -10.55 4.92 17.94
N ARG A 219 -10.56 5.14 16.63
CA ARG A 219 -11.43 4.42 15.69
C ARG A 219 -11.03 2.95 15.58
N TRP A 220 -9.73 2.68 15.43
CA TRP A 220 -9.24 1.31 15.39
C TRP A 220 -9.51 0.59 16.72
N ALA A 221 -9.27 1.26 17.85
CA ALA A 221 -9.54 0.69 19.17
C ALA A 221 -11.03 0.37 19.37
N GLN A 222 -11.92 1.28 18.97
CA GLN A 222 -13.37 1.03 18.98
C GLN A 222 -13.73 -0.17 18.10
N LEU A 223 -13.24 -0.21 16.86
CA LEU A 223 -13.52 -1.31 15.94
C LEU A 223 -13.08 -2.66 16.53
N LEU A 224 -11.86 -2.73 17.06
CA LEU A 224 -11.29 -3.97 17.60
C LEU A 224 -12.03 -4.41 18.88
N ALA A 225 -12.46 -3.47 19.72
CA ALA A 225 -13.28 -3.77 20.89
C ALA A 225 -14.65 -4.37 20.50
N GLU A 226 -15.20 -4.00 19.35
CA GLU A 226 -16.49 -4.51 18.84
C GLU A 226 -16.35 -5.76 17.95
N ARG A 227 -15.11 -6.19 17.65
CA ARG A 227 -14.83 -7.21 16.64
C ARG A 227 -13.82 -8.23 17.19
N PRO A 228 -14.29 -9.36 17.74
CA PRO A 228 -13.40 -10.42 18.23
C PRO A 228 -12.37 -10.85 17.19
N LEU A 229 -11.16 -11.17 17.65
CA LEU A 229 -10.04 -11.58 16.81
C LEU A 229 -10.40 -12.80 15.99
N GLU A 230 -11.00 -13.82 16.61
CA GLU A 230 -11.42 -15.07 15.94
C GLU A 230 -12.42 -14.86 14.79
N THR A 231 -13.17 -13.74 14.76
CA THR A 231 -14.14 -13.45 13.69
C THR A 231 -13.72 -12.35 12.71
N SER A 232 -12.59 -11.69 12.95
CA SER A 232 -12.10 -10.60 12.09
C SER A 232 -10.67 -10.83 11.60
N GLY A 233 -9.86 -11.57 12.38
CA GLY A 233 -8.43 -11.75 12.16
C GLY A 233 -7.64 -10.45 12.16
N LEU A 234 -8.18 -9.34 12.68
CA LEU A 234 -7.61 -8.02 12.46
C LEU A 234 -6.64 -7.58 13.56
N VAL A 235 -5.44 -7.17 13.18
CA VAL A 235 -4.45 -6.48 14.01
C VAL A 235 -4.04 -5.19 13.27
N VAL A 236 -3.73 -4.13 14.02
CA VAL A 236 -3.34 -2.83 13.47
C VAL A 236 -1.94 -2.48 13.93
N VAL A 237 -1.07 -2.05 13.01
CA VAL A 237 0.29 -1.58 13.34
C VAL A 237 0.48 -0.15 12.87
N PHE A 238 0.79 0.75 13.80
CA PHE A 238 1.21 2.11 13.45
C PHE A 238 2.72 2.15 13.22
N ILE A 239 3.14 2.61 12.04
CA ILE A 239 4.54 2.66 11.65
C ILE A 239 5.01 4.11 11.69
N ALA A 240 5.89 4.42 12.65
CA ALA A 240 6.50 5.73 12.79
C ALA A 240 7.57 5.94 11.71
N ALA A 241 7.27 6.74 10.70
CA ALA A 241 8.19 7.09 9.62
C ALA A 241 8.37 8.62 9.57
N PRO A 242 9.23 9.22 10.43
CA PRO A 242 9.50 10.65 10.41
C PRO A 242 10.17 11.11 9.10
N HIS A 243 9.98 12.38 8.73
CA HIS A 243 10.61 12.95 7.53
C HIS A 243 12.15 12.97 7.68
N PRO A 244 12.93 12.56 6.66
CA PRO A 244 14.40 12.54 6.75
C PRO A 244 15.01 13.92 7.05
N ASP A 245 14.40 14.99 6.53
CA ASP A 245 14.86 16.37 6.77
C ASP A 245 14.52 16.95 8.16
N ARG A 246 13.79 16.21 9.01
CA ARG A 246 13.73 16.56 10.44
C ARG A 246 15.08 16.16 11.05
N GLY A 247 16.07 17.02 10.87
CA GLY A 247 17.47 16.74 11.21
C GLY A 247 17.68 16.28 12.65
N ARG A 248 18.93 15.90 12.96
CA ARG A 248 19.45 15.36 14.25
C ARG A 248 19.02 16.11 15.54
N ALA A 249 18.37 17.27 15.44
CA ALA A 249 17.83 18.06 16.55
C ALA A 249 16.32 17.87 16.82
N GLY A 250 15.59 17.18 15.93
CA GLY A 250 14.18 16.87 16.13
C GLY A 250 14.01 15.78 17.20
N ARG A 251 13.18 16.03 18.22
CA ARG A 251 12.78 14.96 19.14
C ARG A 251 12.11 13.84 18.34
N ASP A 252 12.66 12.66 18.48
CA ASP A 252 12.08 11.42 18.00
C ASP A 252 10.59 11.32 18.37
N PRO A 253 9.67 11.25 17.37
CA PRO A 253 8.25 11.26 17.62
C PRO A 253 7.76 10.00 18.34
N ARG A 254 8.56 8.93 18.44
CA ARG A 254 8.17 7.67 19.08
C ARG A 254 7.65 7.89 20.48
N SER A 255 8.39 8.62 21.33
CA SER A 255 7.95 8.89 22.70
C SER A 255 6.55 9.51 22.80
N GLU A 256 6.21 10.42 21.88
CA GLU A 256 4.91 11.08 21.82
C GLU A 256 3.83 10.18 21.20
N ILE A 257 4.17 9.37 20.19
CA ILE A 257 3.29 8.34 19.61
C ILE A 257 2.89 7.36 20.70
N TYR A 258 3.85 6.80 21.43
CA TYR A 258 3.63 5.85 22.51
C TYR A 258 2.76 6.48 23.60
N ARG A 259 3.07 7.70 24.04
CA ARG A 259 2.28 8.41 25.05
C ARG A 259 0.81 8.60 24.63
N ARG A 260 0.56 9.02 23.39
CA ARG A 260 -0.79 9.25 22.85
C ARG A 260 -1.55 7.95 22.64
N LEU A 261 -0.90 6.96 22.04
CA LEU A 261 -1.46 5.62 21.83
C LEU A 261 -1.89 5.00 23.17
N SER A 262 -0.99 5.01 24.17
CA SER A 262 -1.28 4.53 25.52
C SER A 262 -2.46 5.26 26.15
N LYS A 263 -2.56 6.59 26.00
CA LYS A 263 -3.69 7.38 26.51
C LYS A 263 -5.01 6.91 25.88
N VAL A 264 -5.07 6.80 24.56
CA VAL A 264 -6.31 6.41 23.87
C VAL A 264 -6.70 4.96 24.21
N LEU A 265 -5.74 4.04 24.30
CA LEU A 265 -6.01 2.65 24.64
C LEU A 265 -6.64 2.46 26.04
N THR A 266 -6.41 3.38 26.98
CA THR A 266 -7.10 3.33 28.29
C THR A 266 -8.60 3.59 28.19
N GLU A 267 -9.09 4.20 27.09
CA GLU A 267 -10.52 4.43 26.85
C GLU A 267 -11.25 3.14 26.39
N PHE A 268 -10.50 2.11 25.97
CA PHE A 268 -11.03 0.85 25.43
C PHE A 268 -10.44 -0.35 26.16
N PRO A 269 -10.86 -0.61 27.42
CA PRO A 269 -10.39 -1.77 28.17
C PRO A 269 -10.83 -3.07 27.49
N GLY A 270 -10.02 -4.11 27.62
CA GLY A 270 -10.32 -5.45 27.12
C GLY A 270 -9.49 -6.49 27.89
N VAL A 271 -9.75 -7.76 27.63
CA VAL A 271 -9.09 -8.89 28.30
C VAL A 271 -8.27 -9.69 27.29
N GLY A 272 -7.06 -10.08 27.68
CA GLY A 272 -6.22 -10.99 26.90
C GLY A 272 -5.90 -10.48 25.50
N GLU A 273 -5.83 -11.43 24.55
CA GLU A 273 -5.44 -11.21 23.16
C GLU A 273 -6.47 -10.42 22.35
N ASP A 274 -7.72 -10.36 22.81
CA ASP A 274 -8.78 -9.60 22.16
C ASP A 274 -8.78 -8.11 22.51
N SER A 275 -8.04 -7.72 23.53
CA SER A 275 -7.96 -6.31 23.92
C SER A 275 -7.37 -5.44 22.80
N PRO A 276 -7.86 -4.20 22.60
CA PRO A 276 -7.23 -3.26 21.67
C PRO A 276 -5.72 -3.05 21.96
N ALA A 277 -5.29 -3.12 23.23
CA ALA A 277 -3.89 -3.04 23.60
C ALA A 277 -3.04 -4.22 23.11
N ALA A 278 -3.64 -5.40 22.93
CA ALA A 278 -3.00 -6.59 22.36
C ALA A 278 -3.04 -6.64 20.83
N ARG A 279 -3.83 -5.78 20.20
CA ARG A 279 -4.12 -5.77 18.75
C ARG A 279 -3.75 -4.48 18.04
N ILE A 280 -3.30 -3.46 18.77
CA ILE A 280 -2.72 -2.24 18.21
C ILE A 280 -1.26 -2.14 18.63
N GLY A 281 -0.37 -2.39 17.67
CA GLY A 281 1.07 -2.28 17.84
C GLY A 281 1.61 -0.97 17.28
N VAL A 282 2.83 -0.63 17.68
CA VAL A 282 3.62 0.47 17.12
C VAL A 282 5.03 -0.02 16.81
N VAL A 283 5.60 0.47 15.72
CA VAL A 283 7.00 0.20 15.35
C VAL A 283 7.58 1.42 14.64
N SER A 284 8.88 1.58 14.70
CA SER A 284 9.58 2.59 13.91
C SER A 284 10.03 2.06 12.56
N TRP A 285 9.98 2.89 11.52
CA TRP A 285 10.44 2.49 10.18
C TRP A 285 11.91 2.05 10.19
N ASP A 286 12.76 2.72 10.95
CA ASP A 286 14.18 2.42 11.11
C ASP A 286 14.46 1.18 11.98
N GLU A 287 13.50 0.70 12.76
CA GLU A 287 13.62 -0.59 13.48
C GLU A 287 13.50 -1.78 12.52
N TRP A 288 12.75 -1.62 11.42
CA TRP A 288 12.68 -2.61 10.34
C TRP A 288 13.70 -2.35 9.22
N PHE A 289 13.96 -1.07 8.90
CA PHE A 289 14.78 -0.65 7.77
C PHE A 289 15.78 0.44 8.20
N PRO A 290 16.85 0.06 8.91
CA PRO A 290 17.74 1.01 9.60
C PRO A 290 18.54 1.90 8.64
N ALA A 291 18.86 1.39 7.46
CA ALA A 291 19.55 2.13 6.43
C ALA A 291 19.11 1.70 5.03
N ARG A 292 19.58 2.46 4.04
CA ARG A 292 19.38 2.13 2.63
C ARG A 292 20.00 0.76 2.34
N HIS A 293 19.22 -0.13 1.72
CA HIS A 293 19.61 -1.52 1.41
C HIS A 293 19.83 -2.43 2.62
N GLU A 294 19.39 -2.02 3.81
CA GLU A 294 19.42 -2.85 5.01
C GLU A 294 18.01 -3.25 5.46
N VAL A 295 17.92 -4.43 6.08
CA VAL A 295 16.73 -4.97 6.73
C VAL A 295 17.15 -5.53 8.08
N SER A 296 16.40 -5.16 9.12
CA SER A 296 16.61 -5.63 10.49
C SER A 296 16.00 -7.01 10.69
N GLU A 297 16.56 -7.80 11.61
CA GLU A 297 15.99 -9.11 11.98
C GLU A 297 14.56 -8.99 12.50
N GLN A 298 14.22 -7.85 13.13
CA GLN A 298 12.87 -7.56 13.63
C GLN A 298 11.81 -7.55 12.52
N PHE A 299 12.21 -7.25 11.27
CA PHE A 299 11.28 -7.27 10.14
C PHE A 299 10.84 -8.69 9.79
N PHE A 300 11.72 -9.69 9.94
CA PHE A 300 11.41 -11.09 9.61
C PHE A 300 10.32 -11.70 10.47
N THR A 301 10.02 -11.10 11.63
CA THR A 301 8.92 -11.51 12.49
C THR A 301 7.79 -10.48 12.56
N LEU A 302 7.90 -9.38 11.80
CA LEU A 302 7.07 -8.17 11.94
C LEU A 302 6.93 -7.74 13.41
N ALA A 303 8.05 -7.70 14.14
CA ALA A 303 8.03 -7.32 15.55
C ALA A 303 7.52 -5.89 15.70
N ALA A 304 6.59 -5.70 16.65
CA ALA A 304 6.04 -4.39 17.01
C ALA A 304 5.77 -4.33 18.52
N ASP A 305 5.77 -3.13 19.08
CA ASP A 305 5.52 -2.90 20.49
C ASP A 305 4.04 -2.77 20.80
N PHE A 306 3.58 -3.52 21.80
CA PHE A 306 2.19 -3.53 22.28
C PHE A 306 2.13 -3.06 23.73
N ALA A 307 1.04 -2.38 24.09
CA ALA A 307 0.84 -1.77 25.40
C ALA A 307 0.37 -2.77 26.48
N LEU A 308 1.13 -3.86 26.65
CA LEU A 308 0.76 -5.05 27.44
C LEU A 308 1.43 -5.14 28.81
N GLY A 309 2.46 -4.34 29.06
CA GLY A 309 3.18 -4.35 30.32
C GLY A 309 2.41 -3.65 31.44
N ASP A 310 2.55 -4.15 32.67
CA ASP A 310 1.90 -3.60 33.86
C ASP A 310 2.56 -2.28 34.36
N GLY A 311 3.69 -1.89 33.76
CA GLY A 311 4.47 -0.71 34.13
C GLY A 311 3.99 0.61 33.52
N ARG A 312 4.73 1.69 33.80
CA ARG A 312 4.57 3.01 33.16
C ARG A 312 5.74 3.30 32.22
N GLY A 313 5.55 4.23 31.29
CA GLY A 313 6.60 4.63 30.35
C GLY A 313 7.02 3.45 29.48
N ALA A 314 8.33 3.22 29.33
CA ALA A 314 8.89 2.14 28.52
C ALA A 314 8.45 0.74 29.00
N ALA A 315 8.32 0.52 30.31
CA ALA A 315 7.93 -0.78 30.89
C ALA A 315 6.48 -1.20 30.56
N LYS A 316 5.68 -0.31 29.96
CA LYS A 316 4.34 -0.63 29.45
C LYS A 316 4.38 -1.37 28.11
N TRP A 317 5.49 -1.26 27.37
CA TRP A 317 5.59 -1.71 25.99
C TRP A 317 6.33 -3.02 25.92
N VAL A 318 5.71 -3.99 25.26
CA VAL A 318 6.25 -5.33 25.06
C VAL A 318 6.33 -5.57 23.57
N SER A 319 7.55 -5.79 23.08
CA SER A 319 7.76 -6.18 21.70
C SER A 319 7.20 -7.59 21.49
N ARG A 320 6.34 -7.76 20.48
CA ARG A 320 5.78 -9.05 20.09
C ARG A 320 5.98 -9.28 18.59
N PRO A 321 6.42 -10.48 18.21
CA PRO A 321 6.38 -10.92 16.82
C PRO A 321 4.93 -11.13 16.36
N LEU A 322 4.63 -10.76 15.12
CA LEU A 322 3.31 -10.93 14.49
C LEU A 322 3.24 -12.10 13.53
N LEU A 323 4.38 -12.59 13.03
CA LEU A 323 4.43 -13.76 12.15
C LEU A 323 4.51 -15.06 12.97
N ASP A 324 5.49 -15.14 13.87
CA ASP A 324 5.72 -16.32 14.71
C ASP A 324 5.43 -15.97 16.17
N GLY A 325 4.44 -16.61 16.81
CA GLY A 325 4.13 -16.39 18.23
C GLY A 325 2.95 -15.46 18.53
N TYR A 326 2.25 -14.96 17.51
CA TYR A 326 0.92 -14.40 17.65
C TYR A 326 -0.12 -15.46 17.27
N ALA A 327 -0.77 -16.05 18.27
CA ALA A 327 -1.76 -17.09 18.05
C ALA A 327 -3.00 -16.52 17.34
N PHE A 328 -3.50 -17.25 16.35
CA PHE A 328 -4.74 -16.94 15.69
C PHE A 328 -5.43 -18.25 15.32
N THR A 329 -6.70 -18.36 15.69
CA THR A 329 -7.56 -19.47 15.27
C THR A 329 -8.87 -18.84 14.83
N PRO A 330 -9.21 -18.95 13.53
CA PRO A 330 -10.46 -18.40 13.05
C PRO A 330 -11.64 -19.19 13.63
N TRP A 331 -12.73 -18.48 13.87
CA TRP A 331 -14.00 -19.10 14.23
C TRP A 331 -14.44 -20.05 13.11
N HIS A 332 -15.07 -21.18 13.45
CA HIS A 332 -15.37 -22.24 12.50
C HIS A 332 -16.26 -21.84 11.30
N THR A 333 -17.02 -20.75 11.38
CA THR A 333 -17.80 -20.20 10.26
C THR A 333 -17.11 -19.05 9.52
N PHE A 334 -15.93 -18.63 9.97
CA PHE A 334 -15.16 -17.54 9.38
C PHE A 334 -14.03 -18.12 8.53
N ASP A 335 -14.20 -18.06 7.21
CA ASP A 335 -13.13 -18.38 6.27
C ASP A 335 -12.11 -17.23 6.24
N ALA A 336 -11.13 -17.30 7.14
CA ALA A 336 -10.08 -16.30 7.22
C ALA A 336 -9.13 -16.35 6.02
N THR A 337 -9.02 -17.50 5.34
CA THR A 337 -8.07 -17.76 4.25
C THR A 337 -8.59 -17.37 2.87
N ALA A 338 -9.89 -17.15 2.70
CA ALA A 338 -10.48 -16.70 1.43
C ALA A 338 -9.75 -15.51 0.79
N VAL A 339 -9.26 -14.56 1.58
CA VAL A 339 -8.50 -13.41 1.06
C VAL A 339 -7.16 -13.83 0.43
N VAL A 340 -6.49 -14.85 0.96
CA VAL A 340 -5.23 -15.38 0.42
C VAL A 340 -5.49 -16.07 -0.92
N GLU A 341 -6.57 -16.84 -1.01
CA GLU A 341 -6.96 -17.54 -2.23
C GLU A 341 -7.37 -16.59 -3.36
N ASN A 342 -8.02 -15.48 -3.01
CA ASN A 342 -8.58 -14.54 -3.99
C ASN A 342 -7.62 -13.38 -4.34
N ALA A 343 -6.65 -13.04 -3.48
CA ALA A 343 -5.71 -11.94 -3.75
C ALA A 343 -4.96 -12.08 -5.09
N PRO A 344 -4.50 -13.28 -5.52
CA PRO A 344 -3.84 -13.45 -6.82
C PRO A 344 -4.66 -13.00 -8.03
N LEU A 345 -6.00 -12.92 -7.91
CA LEU A 345 -6.89 -12.43 -8.97
C LEU A 345 -6.73 -10.92 -9.21
N ILE A 346 -6.27 -10.17 -8.20
CA ILE A 346 -6.05 -8.73 -8.25
C ILE A 346 -4.66 -8.48 -8.84
N ALA A 347 -4.60 -7.80 -9.99
CA ALA A 347 -3.34 -7.54 -10.69
C ALA A 347 -2.45 -6.48 -10.02
N ALA A 348 -2.85 -5.98 -8.85
CA ALA A 348 -2.04 -5.16 -7.95
C ALA A 348 -1.22 -5.99 -6.95
N SER A 349 -1.53 -7.28 -6.76
CA SER A 349 -0.70 -8.18 -5.96
C SER A 349 0.66 -8.38 -6.63
N PRO A 350 1.78 -8.44 -5.90
CA PRO A 350 3.11 -8.60 -6.48
C PRO A 350 3.17 -9.79 -7.43
N HIS A 351 3.88 -9.62 -8.56
CA HIS A 351 3.91 -10.60 -9.64
C HIS A 351 4.19 -12.03 -9.15
N TRP A 352 5.19 -12.20 -8.28
CA TRP A 352 5.58 -13.51 -7.76
C TRP A 352 4.54 -14.15 -6.85
N LEU A 353 3.75 -13.36 -6.11
CA LEU A 353 2.62 -13.89 -5.34
C LEU A 353 1.44 -14.30 -6.24
N ARG A 354 1.34 -13.77 -7.46
CA ARG A 354 0.30 -14.17 -8.42
C ARG A 354 0.68 -15.39 -9.23
N THR A 355 1.94 -15.49 -9.65
CA THR A 355 2.41 -16.52 -10.60
C THR A 355 3.14 -17.68 -9.92
N GLY A 356 3.55 -17.50 -8.64
CA GLY A 356 4.50 -18.39 -7.97
C GLY A 356 5.94 -18.24 -8.48
N GLU A 357 6.20 -17.29 -9.39
CA GLU A 357 7.51 -17.13 -10.01
C GLU A 357 8.30 -15.98 -9.36
N HIS A 358 9.33 -16.34 -8.61
CA HIS A 358 10.23 -15.38 -7.92
C HIS A 358 11.43 -14.93 -8.78
N THR A 359 11.63 -15.55 -9.95
CA THR A 359 12.89 -15.47 -10.70
C THR A 359 12.95 -14.36 -11.75
N ASN A 360 11.82 -13.92 -12.31
CA ASN A 360 11.83 -13.17 -13.56
C ASN A 360 12.10 -11.66 -13.47
N LEU A 361 12.04 -11.04 -12.29
CA LEU A 361 12.00 -9.56 -12.19
C LEU A 361 12.97 -8.91 -11.22
N LEU A 362 13.32 -9.62 -10.17
CA LEU A 362 14.14 -9.05 -9.10
C LEU A 362 15.63 -9.40 -9.27
N GLY A 363 15.97 -10.40 -10.10
CA GLY A 363 17.29 -11.01 -10.07
C GLY A 363 17.64 -11.54 -8.66
N THR A 364 18.85 -12.06 -8.48
CA THR A 364 19.29 -12.41 -7.12
C THR A 364 19.43 -11.13 -6.28
N PRO A 365 19.20 -11.15 -4.95
CA PRO A 365 19.47 -10.00 -4.08
C PRO A 365 20.89 -9.41 -4.30
N MET A 366 21.87 -10.27 -4.58
CA MET A 366 23.24 -9.87 -4.95
C MET A 366 23.36 -9.10 -6.27
N SER A 367 22.51 -9.40 -7.26
CA SER A 367 22.47 -8.67 -8.54
C SER A 367 21.91 -7.24 -8.37
N ARG A 368 21.08 -7.02 -7.34
CA ARG A 368 20.51 -5.71 -6.99
C ARG A 368 21.44 -4.83 -6.18
N ALA A 369 22.29 -5.41 -5.33
CA ALA A 369 23.26 -4.68 -4.51
C ALA A 369 24.47 -4.12 -5.31
N LYS A 370 24.68 -4.58 -6.55
CA LYS A 370 25.80 -4.17 -7.42
C LYS A 370 25.47 -3.02 -8.38
N GLN A 371 24.27 -2.43 -8.31
CA GLN A 371 23.83 -1.25 -9.09
C GLN A 371 23.41 -0.12 -8.15
#